data_AF-A0A842PFX6-F1
#
_entry.id   AF-A0A842PFX6-F1
#
_cell.length_a   1.000
_cell.length_b   1.000
_cell.length_c   1.000
_cell.angle_alpha   90.00
_cell.angle_beta   90.00
_cell.angle_gamma   90.00
#
_symmetry.space_group_name_H-M   'P 1'
#
loop_
_entity.id
_entity.type
_entity.pdbx_description
1 polymer ?
#
loop_
_entity_poly.entity_id
_entity_poly.type
_entity_poly.pdbx_seq_one_letter_code
_entity_poly.pdbx_strand_id
1 'polypeptide(L)'
;MSVIERFMQAVDNKNEEVLNELVSDDYKFVMHLDGIVLAKADIIGWAMSGSFTRTKNRVIYENEEIGVEHAFVTFANGSTPEAVLSVHRIKDGVIISTETGATALP
;
A
#
# COMPACT_ATOMS: atom_id res chain seq x y z
N MET A 1 -9.97 -4.20 -13.74
CA MET A 1 -9.43 -4.33 -12.37
C MET A 1 -9.74 -3.04 -11.64
N SER A 2 -10.06 -3.17 -10.37
CA SER A 2 -10.28 -2.06 -9.44
C SER A 2 -9.00 -1.21 -9.29
N VAL A 3 -9.09 0.02 -8.77
CA VAL A 3 -7.91 0.87 -8.53
C VAL A 3 -6.95 0.20 -7.57
N ILE A 4 -7.48 -0.40 -6.50
CA ILE A 4 -6.68 -1.09 -5.49
C ILE A 4 -6.08 -2.39 -6.04
N GLU A 5 -6.82 -3.16 -6.85
CA GLU A 5 -6.24 -4.34 -7.53
C GLU A 5 -5.06 -3.97 -8.42
N ARG A 6 -5.16 -2.87 -9.19
CA ARG A 6 -4.05 -2.36 -10.02
C ARG A 6 -2.87 -1.94 -9.16
N PHE A 7 -3.12 -1.20 -8.08
CA PHE A 7 -2.09 -0.74 -7.15
C PHE A 7 -1.36 -1.93 -6.50
N MET A 8 -2.09 -2.93 -5.99
CA MET A 8 -1.54 -4.14 -5.39
C MET A 8 -0.60 -4.88 -6.34
N GLN A 9 -1.06 -5.11 -7.57
CA GLN A 9 -0.25 -5.79 -8.59
C GLN A 9 0.97 -4.96 -8.99
N ALA A 10 0.86 -3.64 -9.01
CA ALA A 10 1.99 -2.76 -9.31
C ALA A 10 3.05 -2.81 -8.20
N VAL A 11 2.64 -2.86 -6.92
CA VAL A 11 3.56 -3.08 -5.79
C VAL A 11 4.22 -4.45 -5.89
N ASP A 12 3.44 -5.52 -6.07
CA ASP A 12 3.95 -6.90 -6.10
C ASP A 12 4.92 -7.14 -7.27
N ASN A 13 4.63 -6.56 -8.44
CA ASN A 13 5.45 -6.70 -9.66
C ASN A 13 6.52 -5.61 -9.81
N LYS A 14 6.66 -4.71 -8.84
CA LYS A 14 7.59 -3.57 -8.89
C LYS A 14 7.42 -2.71 -10.15
N ASN A 15 6.18 -2.41 -10.51
CA ASN A 15 5.85 -1.61 -11.69
C ASN A 15 5.78 -0.11 -11.32
N GLU A 16 6.92 0.57 -11.41
CA GLU A 16 7.04 1.99 -11.10
C GLU A 16 6.15 2.89 -11.98
N GLU A 17 5.97 2.57 -13.26
CA GLU A 17 5.14 3.36 -14.18
C GLU A 17 3.68 3.38 -13.72
N VAL A 18 3.12 2.21 -13.40
CA VAL A 18 1.74 2.10 -12.91
C VAL A 18 1.57 2.73 -11.53
N LEU A 19 2.56 2.64 -10.65
CA LEU A 19 2.51 3.33 -9.35
C LEU A 19 2.51 4.86 -9.53
N ASN A 20 3.26 5.38 -10.49
CA ASN A 20 3.27 6.80 -10.79
C ASN A 20 1.94 7.30 -11.38
N GLU A 21 1.24 6.46 -12.15
CA GLU A 21 -0.11 6.74 -12.68
C GLU A 21 -1.16 6.76 -11.55
N LEU A 22 -1.11 5.78 -10.65
CA LEU A 22 -2.18 5.53 -9.68
C LEU A 22 -2.07 6.35 -8.39
N VAL A 23 -0.91 6.93 -8.09
CA VAL A 23 -0.67 7.66 -6.84
C VAL A 23 -0.54 9.16 -7.13
N SER A 24 -1.32 9.98 -6.43
CA SER A 24 -1.29 11.44 -6.55
C SER A 24 0.07 12.02 -6.14
N ASP A 25 0.47 13.14 -6.72
CA ASP A 25 1.73 13.81 -6.35
C ASP A 25 1.68 14.39 -4.91
N ASP A 26 0.50 14.78 -4.43
CA ASP A 26 0.28 15.28 -3.06
C ASP A 26 -0.01 14.15 -2.04
N TYR A 27 0.28 12.91 -2.42
CA TYR A 27 -0.06 11.72 -1.66
C TYR A 27 0.61 11.65 -0.29
N LYS A 28 -0.16 11.13 0.69
CA LYS A 28 0.31 10.84 2.05
C LYS A 28 0.02 9.40 2.44
N PHE A 29 1.06 8.69 2.86
CA PHE A 29 0.96 7.36 3.46
C PHE A 29 1.24 7.45 4.96
N VAL A 30 0.25 7.13 5.78
CA VAL A 30 0.30 7.27 7.24
C VAL A 30 0.40 5.90 7.90
N MET A 31 1.52 5.65 8.58
CA MET A 31 1.73 4.47 9.42
C MET A 31 1.39 4.82 10.86
N HIS A 32 0.17 4.52 11.30
CA HIS A 32 -0.31 4.92 12.63
C HIS A 32 0.47 4.28 13.78
N LEU A 33 1.03 3.09 13.57
CA LEU A 33 1.82 2.38 14.60
C LEU A 33 3.05 3.19 15.03
N ASP A 34 3.77 3.77 14.06
CA ASP A 34 5.02 4.50 14.30
C ASP A 34 4.87 6.02 14.21
N GLY A 35 3.68 6.52 13.83
CA GLY A 35 3.42 7.94 13.61
C GLY A 35 4.18 8.53 12.40
N ILE A 36 4.60 7.68 11.46
CA ILE A 36 5.38 8.09 10.28
C ILE A 36 4.44 8.46 9.13
N VAL A 37 4.78 9.54 8.42
CA VAL A 37 4.11 9.96 7.19
C VAL A 37 5.11 9.97 6.05
N LEU A 38 4.78 9.27 4.96
CA LEU A 38 5.62 9.12 3.76
C LEU A 38 4.95 9.75 2.54
N ALA A 39 5.75 10.29 1.63
CA ALA A 39 5.28 10.87 0.37
C ALA A 39 5.26 9.81 -0.76
N LYS A 40 4.75 10.18 -1.94
CA LYS A 40 4.72 9.32 -3.14
C LYS A 40 6.08 8.69 -3.46
N ALA A 41 7.13 9.51 -3.50
CA ALA A 41 8.48 9.05 -3.83
C ALA A 41 9.01 8.00 -2.86
N ASP A 42 8.73 8.16 -1.56
CA ASP A 42 9.13 7.20 -0.52
C ASP A 42 8.43 5.85 -0.71
N ILE A 43 7.13 5.85 -0.98
CA ILE A 43 6.36 4.62 -1.18
C ILE A 43 6.73 3.90 -2.47
N ILE A 44 6.95 4.63 -3.57
CA ILE A 44 7.43 4.04 -4.82
C ILE A 44 8.82 3.45 -4.61
N GLY A 45 9.74 4.21 -4.02
CA GLY A 45 11.08 3.71 -3.70
C GLY A 45 11.05 2.48 -2.81
N TRP A 46 10.16 2.46 -1.80
CA TRP A 46 10.00 1.32 -0.91
C TRP A 46 9.46 0.09 -1.64
N ALA A 47 8.45 0.24 -2.49
CA ALA A 47 7.94 -0.85 -3.34
C ALA A 47 9.03 -1.43 -4.25
N MET A 48 9.90 -0.59 -4.81
CA MET A 48 10.99 -1.05 -5.68
C MET A 48 12.13 -1.75 -4.92
N SER A 49 12.35 -1.35 -3.65
CA SER A 49 13.51 -1.76 -2.85
C SER A 49 13.64 -3.28 -2.64
N GLY A 50 12.54 -4.04 -2.70
CA GLY A 50 12.53 -5.44 -2.30
C GLY A 50 12.71 -5.67 -0.80
N SER A 51 12.54 -4.62 0.02
CA SER A 51 12.69 -4.70 1.48
C SER A 51 11.53 -5.40 2.17
N PHE A 52 10.47 -5.75 1.45
CA PHE A 52 9.34 -6.51 1.95
C PHE A 52 8.75 -7.41 0.86
N THR A 53 8.00 -8.43 1.29
CA THR A 53 7.13 -9.23 0.44
C THR A 53 5.70 -9.20 0.97
N ARG A 54 4.73 -9.34 0.07
CA ARG A 54 3.30 -9.38 0.41
C ARG A 54 2.72 -10.73 -0.01
N THR A 55 1.87 -11.29 0.82
CA THR A 55 1.14 -12.53 0.53
C THR A 55 -0.31 -12.43 1.02
N LYS A 56 -1.18 -13.34 0.54
CA LYS A 56 -2.61 -13.36 0.89
C LYS A 56 -3.31 -12.01 0.67
N ASN A 57 -2.86 -11.30 -0.35
CA ASN A 57 -3.39 -10.04 -0.84
C ASN A 57 -4.89 -10.20 -1.18
N ARG A 58 -5.72 -9.32 -0.61
CA ARG A 58 -7.15 -9.23 -0.98
C ARG A 58 -7.66 -7.81 -0.86
N VAL A 59 -8.52 -7.44 -1.81
CA VAL A 59 -9.39 -6.27 -1.68
C VAL A 59 -10.59 -6.68 -0.83
N ILE A 60 -10.87 -5.92 0.23
CA ILE A 60 -12.02 -6.13 1.13
C ILE A 60 -13.23 -5.33 0.62
N TYR A 61 -13.00 -4.10 0.20
CA TYR A 61 -14.02 -3.19 -0.29
C TYR A 61 -13.39 -2.15 -1.22
N GLU A 62 -14.09 -1.73 -2.26
CA GLU A 62 -13.73 -0.57 -3.06
C GLU A 62 -14.98 0.13 -3.61
N ASN A 63 -14.95 1.46 -3.61
CA ASN A 63 -15.82 2.31 -4.41
C ASN A 63 -15.00 3.49 -4.97
N GLU A 64 -15.67 4.49 -5.55
CA GLU A 64 -15.01 5.65 -6.17
C GLU A 64 -14.27 6.58 -5.19
N GLU A 65 -14.54 6.49 -3.88
CA GLU A 65 -13.99 7.36 -2.83
C GLU A 65 -13.03 6.64 -1.87
N ILE A 66 -13.21 5.33 -1.67
CA ILE A 66 -12.46 4.57 -0.67
C ILE A 66 -12.20 3.13 -1.12
N GLY A 67 -10.98 2.66 -0.86
CA GLY A 67 -10.57 1.27 -1.03
C GLY A 67 -9.99 0.72 0.26
N VAL A 68 -10.29 -0.54 0.57
CA VAL A 68 -9.75 -1.25 1.73
C VAL A 68 -9.15 -2.56 1.26
N GLU A 69 -7.87 -2.77 1.56
CA GLU A 69 -7.16 -4.01 1.29
C GLU A 69 -6.57 -4.60 2.57
N HIS A 70 -6.20 -5.88 2.46
CA HIS A 70 -5.47 -6.58 3.49
C HIS A 70 -4.36 -7.43 2.87
N ALA A 71 -3.19 -7.41 3.50
CA ALA A 71 -2.03 -8.19 3.10
C ALA A 71 -1.27 -8.74 4.31
N PHE A 72 -0.57 -9.86 4.12
CA PHE A 72 0.43 -10.35 5.06
C PHE A 72 1.79 -9.86 4.56
N VAL A 73 2.47 -9.05 5.36
CA VAL A 73 3.73 -8.39 5.00
C VAL A 73 4.88 -9.04 5.77
N THR A 74 5.96 -9.39 5.07
CA THR A 74 7.21 -9.88 5.67
C THR A 74 8.36 -8.98 5.25
N PHE A 75 9.09 -8.45 6.20
CA PHE A 75 10.21 -7.53 5.96
C PHE A 75 11.53 -8.30 5.83
N ALA A 76 12.39 -7.86 4.91
CA ALA A 76 13.68 -8.50 4.63
C ALA A 76 14.68 -8.41 5.80
N ASN A 77 14.44 -7.51 6.76
CA ASN A 77 15.25 -7.35 7.97
C ASN A 77 14.99 -8.44 9.03
N GLY A 78 14.07 -9.39 8.77
CA GLY A 78 13.76 -10.49 9.68
C GLY A 78 12.80 -10.12 10.81
N SER A 79 12.16 -8.95 10.76
CA SER A 79 11.08 -8.59 11.69
C SER A 79 9.91 -9.56 11.61
N THR A 80 9.17 -9.67 12.72
CA THR A 80 7.93 -10.45 12.79
C THR A 80 6.99 -10.05 11.64
N PRO A 81 6.47 -11.02 10.86
CA PRO A 81 5.48 -10.73 9.83
C PRO A 81 4.23 -10.07 10.39
N GLU A 82 3.57 -9.25 9.58
CA GLU A 82 2.43 -8.45 10.01
C GLU A 82 1.22 -8.69 9.12
N ALA A 83 0.04 -8.74 9.71
CA ALA A 83 -1.23 -8.55 8.99
C ALA A 83 -1.51 -7.05 8.92
N VAL A 84 -1.49 -6.50 7.71
CA VAL A 84 -1.67 -5.07 7.44
C VAL A 84 -3.00 -4.83 6.77
N LEU A 85 -3.81 -3.97 7.37
CA LEU A 85 -4.99 -3.37 6.75
C LEU A 85 -4.61 -2.00 6.21
N SER A 86 -4.84 -1.77 4.92
CA SER A 86 -4.63 -0.47 4.28
C SER A 86 -5.98 0.14 3.88
N VAL A 87 -6.19 1.40 4.23
CA VAL A 87 -7.34 2.19 3.78
C VAL A 87 -6.83 3.28 2.85
N HIS A 88 -7.36 3.30 1.64
CA HIS A 88 -7.00 4.21 0.57
C HIS A 88 -8.15 5.19 0.33
N ARG A 89 -7.86 6.48 0.24
CA ARG A 89 -8.80 7.45 -0.34
C ARG A 89 -8.54 7.56 -1.83
N ILE A 90 -9.61 7.48 -2.61
CA ILE A 90 -9.59 7.52 -4.05
C ILE A 90 -10.32 8.78 -4.50
N LYS A 91 -9.79 9.41 -5.54
CA LYS A 91 -10.42 10.54 -6.22
C LYS A 91 -10.07 10.47 -7.69
N ASP A 92 -11.08 10.50 -8.56
CA ASP A 92 -10.91 10.47 -10.01
C ASP A 92 -10.05 9.27 -10.50
N GLY A 93 -10.17 8.13 -9.81
CA GLY A 93 -9.41 6.91 -10.11
C GLY A 93 -7.97 6.89 -9.59
N VAL A 94 -7.54 7.92 -8.85
CA VAL A 94 -6.19 8.07 -8.30
C VAL A 94 -6.22 7.98 -6.77
N ILE A 95 -5.23 7.33 -6.18
CA ILE A 95 -5.06 7.23 -4.74
C ILE A 95 -4.44 8.52 -4.22
N ILE A 96 -5.15 9.23 -3.34
CA ILE A 96 -4.72 10.51 -2.76
C ILE A 96 -4.15 10.37 -1.35
N SER A 97 -4.51 9.32 -0.62
CA SER A 97 -3.89 9.01 0.67
C SER A 97 -4.08 7.55 1.04
N THR A 98 -3.17 7.01 1.83
CA THR A 98 -3.30 5.68 2.43
C THR A 98 -2.99 5.77 3.92
N GLU A 99 -3.71 5.04 4.73
CA GLU A 99 -3.38 4.83 6.15
C GLU A 99 -3.38 3.33 6.47
N THR A 100 -2.50 2.93 7.38
CA THR A 100 -2.33 1.52 7.74
C THR A 100 -2.49 1.25 9.23
N GLY A 101 -3.04 0.07 9.51
CA GLY A 101 -2.95 -0.59 10.80
C GLY A 101 -2.25 -1.95 10.63
N ALA A 102 -1.20 -2.19 11.42
CA ALA A 102 -0.43 -3.43 11.40
C ALA A 102 -0.65 -4.22 12.68
N THR A 103 -0.85 -5.53 12.54
CA THR A 103 -0.96 -6.48 13.66
C THR A 103 0.11 -7.55 13.50
N ALA A 104 1.01 -7.70 14.48
CA ALA A 104 2.03 -8.75 14.47
C ALA A 104 1.38 -10.14 14.39
N LEU A 105 1.94 -11.00 13.54
CA LEU A 105 1.52 -12.40 13.39
C LEU A 105 2.32 -13.31 14.34
N PRO A 106 1.69 -14.39 14.86
CA PRO A 106 2.35 -15.37 15.72
C PRO A 106 3.33 -16.27 14.95
#